data_AF-A0A2V8MP45-F1
#
_entry.id   AF-A0A2V8MP45-F1
#
_cell.length_a   1.000
_cell.length_b   1.000
_cell.length_c   1.000
_cell.angle_alpha   90.00
_cell.angle_beta   90.00
_cell.angle_gamma   90.00
#
_symmetry.space_group_name_H-M   'P 1'
#
loop_
_entity.id
_entity.type
_entity.pdbx_description
1 polymer ?
#
loop_
_entity_poly.entity_id
_entity_poly.type
_entity_poly.pdbx_seq_one_letter_code
_entity_poly.pdbx_strand_id
1 'polypeptide(L)'
;MRFRDYEEFIGALNDQGARYLIVGAHAVAYHARPRATKDFDILIEPTPANAQRVLAALAIFLGADLGYTVDDLIDAETFIQPNRYLWL
;
A
#
# COMPACT_ATOMS: atom_id res chain seq x y z
N MET A 1 7.87 -7.00 6.60
CA MET A 1 8.65 -6.73 5.38
C MET A 1 10.13 -6.61 5.74
N ARG A 2 11.01 -7.12 4.89
CA ARG A 2 12.42 -6.73 4.90
C ARG A 2 12.55 -5.34 4.27
N PHE A 3 13.67 -4.65 4.53
CA PHE A 3 13.89 -3.30 3.97
C PHE A 3 13.71 -3.24 2.44
N ARG A 4 14.18 -4.27 1.73
CA ARG A 4 14.04 -4.39 0.27
C ARG A 4 12.59 -4.45 -0.19
N ASP A 5 11.72 -5.14 0.55
CA ASP A 5 10.31 -5.28 0.19
C ASP A 5 9.60 -3.90 0.17
N TYR A 6 10.02 -2.95 1.03
CA TYR A 6 9.49 -1.58 1.01
C TYR A 6 9.90 -0.84 -0.27
N GLU A 7 11.17 -0.95 -0.67
CA GLU A 7 11.68 -0.32 -1.89
C GLU A 7 11.02 -0.90 -3.14
N GLU A 8 10.84 -2.23 -3.18
CA GLU A 8 10.16 -2.93 -4.27
C GLU A 8 8.69 -2.54 -4.37
N PHE A 9 7.97 -2.45 -3.23
CA PHE A 9 6.57 -2.04 -3.22
C PHE A 9 6.39 -0.58 -3.67
N ILE A 10 7.23 0.32 -3.14
CA ILE A 10 7.23 1.73 -3.54
C ILE A 10 7.61 1.89 -5.02
N GLY A 11 8.59 1.12 -5.49
CA GLY A 11 8.96 1.05 -6.90
C GLY A 11 7.78 0.65 -7.78
N ALA A 12 7.06 -0.43 -7.42
CA ALA A 12 5.88 -0.88 -8.17
C ALA A 12 4.78 0.18 -8.25
N LEU A 13 4.50 0.91 -7.15
CA LEU A 13 3.55 2.02 -7.16
C LEU A 13 3.99 3.15 -8.08
N ASN A 14 5.27 3.51 -8.04
CA ASN A 14 5.85 4.56 -8.88
C ASN A 14 5.82 4.18 -10.36
N ASP A 15 6.16 2.94 -10.70
CA ASP A 15 6.16 2.43 -12.08
C ASP A 15 4.76 2.42 -12.69
N GLN A 16 3.72 2.18 -11.89
CA GLN A 16 2.32 2.30 -12.32
C GLN A 16 1.80 3.75 -12.33
N GLY A 17 2.58 4.72 -11.85
CA GLY A 17 2.14 6.11 -11.71
C GLY A 17 0.99 6.29 -10.71
N ALA A 18 0.95 5.45 -9.67
CA ALA A 18 -0.04 5.54 -8.62
C ALA A 18 0.17 6.81 -7.77
N ARG A 19 -0.92 7.47 -7.39
CA ARG A 19 -0.95 8.61 -6.47
C ARG A 19 -1.23 8.09 -5.07
N TYR A 20 -0.23 8.21 -4.20
CA TYR A 20 -0.30 7.76 -2.83
C TYR A 20 0.54 8.67 -1.92
N LEU A 21 0.31 8.57 -0.62
CA LEU A 21 1.07 9.24 0.44
C LEU A 21 1.43 8.20 1.49
N ILE A 22 2.69 8.16 1.92
CA ILE A 22 3.10 7.36 3.07
C ILE A 22 2.54 8.02 4.33
N VAL A 23 1.79 7.25 5.11
CA VAL A 23 1.14 7.72 6.34
C VAL A 23 1.56 6.85 7.53
N GLY A 24 0.87 7.01 8.66
CA GLY A 24 1.08 6.15 9.83
C GLY A 24 2.45 6.36 10.50
N ALA A 25 2.93 5.30 11.14
CA ALA A 25 4.11 5.37 11.99
C ALA A 25 5.41 5.68 11.22
N HIS A 26 5.52 5.30 9.95
CA HIS A 26 6.67 5.65 9.11
C HIS A 26 6.77 7.15 8.86
N ALA A 27 5.65 7.82 8.54
CA ALA A 27 5.63 9.27 8.39
C ALA A 27 5.99 9.99 9.71
N VAL A 28 5.48 9.50 10.85
CA VAL A 28 5.82 10.03 12.18
C VAL A 28 7.30 9.83 12.51
N ALA A 29 7.86 8.66 12.21
CA ALA A 29 9.27 8.36 12.44
C ALA A 29 10.19 9.28 11.65
N TYR A 30 9.80 9.64 10.43
CA TYR A 30 10.56 10.56 9.59
C TYR A 30 10.42 12.02 10.03
N HIS A 31 9.20 12.49 10.34
CA HIS A 31 8.93 13.91 10.57
C HIS A 31 8.97 14.36 12.04
N ALA A 32 8.87 13.46 13.02
CA ALA A 32 8.72 13.85 14.42
C ALA A 32 9.71 13.15 15.35
N ARG A 33 9.58 11.82 15.52
CA ARG A 33 10.41 11.04 16.45
C ARG A 33 10.36 9.55 16.13
N PRO A 34 11.44 8.80 16.40
CA PRO A 34 11.46 7.35 16.15
C PRO A 34 10.25 6.65 16.76
N ARG A 35 9.55 5.86 15.94
CA ARG A 35 8.41 5.03 16.35
C ARG A 35 8.51 3.70 15.63
N ALA A 36 8.66 2.62 16.40
CA ALA A 36 8.64 1.28 15.84
C ALA A 36 7.25 0.94 15.30
N THR A 37 7.22 0.29 14.13
CA THR A 37 6.01 -0.26 13.50
C THR A 37 6.38 -1.54 12.74
N LYS A 38 5.40 -2.41 12.55
CA LYS A 38 5.51 -3.59 11.68
C LYS A 38 4.77 -3.39 10.36
N ASP A 39 3.85 -2.44 10.33
CA ASP A 39 2.96 -2.15 9.22
C ASP A 39 3.47 -0.95 8.44
N PHE A 40 3.13 -0.92 7.15
CA PHE A 40 3.45 0.16 6.23
C PHE A 40 2.17 0.65 5.58
N ASP A 41 1.74 1.83 6.02
CA ASP A 41 0.46 2.41 5.66
C ASP A 41 0.64 3.42 4.55
N ILE A 42 -0.17 3.31 3.50
CA ILE A 42 -0.30 4.32 2.46
C ILE A 42 -1.75 4.81 2.38
N LEU A 43 -1.92 6.09 2.11
CA LEU A 43 -3.19 6.68 1.71
C LEU A 43 -3.16 6.86 0.19
N ILE A 44 -4.22 6.45 -0.50
CA ILE A 44 -4.34 6.61 -1.96
C ILE A 44 -5.40 7.66 -2.28
N GLU A 45 -5.27 8.33 -3.44
CA GLU A 45 -6.35 9.16 -3.96
C GLU A 45 -7.50 8.24 -4.45
N PRO A 46 -8.74 8.34 -3.92
CA PRO A 46 -9.82 7.39 -4.17
C PRO A 46 -10.54 7.69 -5.49
N THR A 47 -9.80 7.59 -6.60
CA THR A 47 -10.37 7.72 -7.95
C THR A 47 -10.28 6.38 -8.67
N PRO A 48 -11.23 6.05 -9.56
CA PRO A 48 -11.20 4.78 -10.30
C PRO A 48 -9.88 4.56 -11.07
N ALA A 49 -9.36 5.62 -11.69
CA ALA A 49 -8.10 5.56 -12.44
C ALA A 49 -6.90 5.27 -11.53
N ASN A 50 -6.87 5.85 -10.32
CA ASN A 50 -5.78 5.62 -9.39
C ASN A 50 -5.89 4.24 -8.72
N ALA A 51 -7.10 3.82 -8.36
CA ALA A 51 -7.37 2.49 -7.82
C ALA A 51 -6.89 1.38 -8.77
N GLN A 52 -7.13 1.51 -10.08
CA GLN A 52 -6.60 0.58 -11.07
C GLN A 52 -5.07 0.49 -11.07
N ARG A 53 -4.37 1.61 -10.95
CA ARG A 53 -2.90 1.65 -10.86
C ARG A 53 -2.38 1.00 -9.59
N VAL A 54 -3.05 1.25 -8.46
CA VAL A 54 -2.70 0.67 -7.17
C VAL A 54 -2.90 -0.85 -7.20
N LEU A 55 -4.02 -1.34 -7.74
CA LEU A 55 -4.27 -2.78 -7.89
C LEU A 55 -3.23 -3.44 -8.80
N ALA A 56 -2.87 -2.80 -9.92
CA ALA A 56 -1.80 -3.29 -10.80
C ALA A 56 -0.45 -3.36 -10.07
N ALA A 57 -0.09 -2.33 -9.30
CA ALA A 57 1.14 -2.31 -8.51
C ALA A 57 1.16 -3.40 -7.44
N LEU A 58 0.03 -3.61 -6.74
CA LEU A 58 -0.12 -4.69 -5.76
C LEU A 58 0.07 -6.06 -6.40
N ALA A 59 -0.55 -6.30 -7.56
CA ALA A 59 -0.41 -7.55 -8.28
C ALA A 59 1.04 -7.83 -8.72
N ILE A 60 1.75 -6.80 -9.20
CA ILE A 60 3.18 -6.89 -9.57
C ILE A 60 4.04 -7.21 -8.35
N PHE A 61 3.87 -6.44 -7.27
CA PHE A 61 4.67 -6.59 -6.07
C PHE A 61 4.47 -7.95 -5.39
N LEU A 62 3.22 -8.41 -5.29
CA LEU A 62 2.88 -9.67 -4.62
C LEU A 62 3.07 -10.89 -5.54
N GLY A 63 3.19 -10.67 -6.85
CA GLY A 63 3.15 -11.74 -7.86
C GLY A 63 1.81 -12.49 -7.90
N ALA A 64 0.76 -11.90 -7.34
CA ALA A 64 -0.56 -12.50 -7.19
C ALA A 64 -1.65 -11.44 -7.07
N ASP A 65 -2.85 -11.76 -7.55
CA ASP A 65 -4.05 -10.96 -7.31
C ASP A 65 -4.61 -11.27 -5.91
N LEU A 66 -4.94 -10.22 -5.16
CA LEU A 66 -5.58 -10.34 -3.84
C LEU A 66 -7.11 -10.43 -3.93
N GLY A 67 -7.69 -10.23 -5.11
CA GLY A 67 -9.14 -10.26 -5.34
C GLY A 67 -9.86 -8.97 -4.95
N TYR A 68 -9.13 -7.88 -4.71
CA TYR A 68 -9.72 -6.55 -4.51
C TYR A 68 -10.10 -5.93 -5.85
N THR A 69 -11.20 -5.19 -5.84
CA THR A 69 -11.77 -4.50 -6.99
C THR A 69 -11.52 -3.00 -6.91
N VAL A 70 -11.78 -2.29 -8.01
CA VAL A 70 -11.73 -0.82 -8.01
C VAL A 70 -12.72 -0.25 -6.99
N ASP A 71 -13.91 -0.84 -6.87
CA ASP A 71 -14.96 -0.37 -5.97
C ASP A 71 -14.53 -0.44 -4.49
N ASP A 72 -13.71 -1.44 -4.13
CA ASP A 72 -13.14 -1.55 -2.79
C ASP A 72 -12.16 -0.41 -2.45
N LEU A 73 -11.58 0.26 -3.46
CA LEU A 73 -10.52 1.27 -3.29
C LEU A 73 -10.98 2.72 -3.50
N ILE A 74 -12.21 2.95 -4.01
CA ILE A 74 -12.73 4.30 -4.28
C ILE A 74 -13.64 4.83 -3.17
N ASP A 75 -14.04 3.98 -2.21
CA ASP A 75 -14.70 4.45 -1.00
C ASP A 75 -13.64 5.02 -0.04
N ALA A 76 -13.69 6.33 0.18
CA ALA A 76 -12.75 7.06 1.02
C ALA A 76 -12.79 6.66 2.51
N GLU A 77 -13.86 6.00 2.96
CA GLU A 77 -13.99 5.47 4.31
C GLU A 77 -13.41 4.05 4.45
N THR A 78 -13.01 3.43 3.33
CA THR A 78 -12.49 2.06 3.34
C THR A 78 -11.06 2.01 3.84
N PHE A 79 -10.84 1.18 4.86
CA PHE A 79 -9.52 0.81 5.35
C PHE A 79 -9.24 -0.66 5.00
N ILE A 80 -8.27 -0.89 4.10
CA ILE A 80 -7.88 -2.23 3.67
C ILE A 80 -6.58 -2.62 4.38
N GLN A 81 -6.64 -3.69 5.17
CA GLN A 81 -5.46 -4.34 5.74
C GLN A 81 -5.48 -5.82 5.35
N PRO A 82 -4.77 -6.22 4.29
CA PRO A 82 -4.69 -7.62 3.91
C PRO A 82 -3.84 -8.37 4.95
N ASN A 83 -4.50 -8.94 5.96
CA ASN A 83 -3.85 -9.75 6.96
C ASN A 83 -3.56 -11.14 6.39
N ARG A 84 -2.31 -11.40 6.00
CA ARG A 84 -1.84 -12.77 5.78
C ARG A 84 -1.47 -13.41 7.13
N TYR A 85 -2.47 -13.83 7.90
CA TYR A 85 -2.24 -14.83 8.94
C TYR A 85 -2.22 -16.22 8.29
N LEU A 86 -1.07 -16.64 7.80
CA LEU A 86 -0.76 -18.06 7.62
C LEU A 86 0.54 -18.34 8.37
N TRP A 87 0.39 -18.65 9.66
CA TRP A 87 1.34 -19.49 10.37
C TRP A 87 1.02 -20.94 10.00
N LEU A 88 1.61 -21.44 8.93
CA LEU A 88 1.86 -22.85 8.67
C LEU A 88 3.26 -22.98 8.08
#